data_AF-A0A961I8H7-F1
#
_entry.id   AF-A0A961I8H7-F1
#
_cell.length_a   1.000
_cell.length_b   1.000
_cell.length_c   1.000
_cell.angle_alpha   90.00
_cell.angle_beta   90.00
_cell.angle_gamma   90.00
#
_symmetry.space_group_name_H-M   'P 1'
#
loop_
_entity.id
_entity.type
_entity.pdbx_description
1 polymer ?
#
loop_
_entity_poly.entity_id
_entity_poly.type
_entity_poly.pdbx_seq_one_letter_code
_entity_poly.pdbx_strand_id
1 'polypeptide(L)'
;MRYPTNKFLILLLLPMAAAIAIPFVQYWPDLPLSSEQIDMLLPGLLVIDGLLLLLFLIDSFTVPRKKRFQARREHEKVFSIHYPHHVTLIIDVTRGLQRNIRSRLYDDAHSGMEFLRFPHDMSLRIGRNIIQYRLRVNRRGRYELQHVYITVYSLLGLARRVYKIRCESRMHVYPDLKAVSKYALLARKSHLGLMGIRRTQRGGGDNEFERLREYQRDDNFRHIDWKTTARQNRLIVRTYQMSQNQTVFFLLDCG
;
A
#
# COMPACT_ATOMS: atom_id res chain seq x y z
N MET A 1 10.78 -18.99 -20.67
CA MET A 1 11.98 -19.73 -20.21
C MET A 1 11.73 -20.34 -18.83
N ARG A 2 12.28 -21.52 -18.55
CA ARG A 2 12.34 -22.10 -17.20
C ARG A 2 13.73 -21.78 -16.65
N TYR A 3 13.81 -21.34 -15.40
CA TYR A 3 15.06 -20.92 -14.78
C TYR A 3 15.44 -21.88 -13.66
N PRO A 4 16.73 -22.18 -13.46
CA PRO A 4 17.18 -22.91 -12.28
C PRO A 4 16.91 -22.11 -11.01
N THR A 5 16.66 -22.81 -9.91
CA THR A 5 16.60 -22.22 -8.57
C THR A 5 17.96 -22.27 -7.90
N ASN A 6 18.15 -21.46 -6.85
CA ASN A 6 19.37 -21.50 -6.03
C ASN A 6 19.61 -22.91 -5.46
N LYS A 7 18.54 -23.65 -5.13
CA LYS A 7 18.63 -25.04 -4.68
C LYS A 7 19.32 -25.92 -5.72
N PHE A 8 18.94 -25.82 -6.99
CA PHE A 8 19.58 -26.58 -8.05
C PHE A 8 21.03 -26.16 -8.28
N LEU A 9 21.30 -24.84 -8.29
CA LEU A 9 22.66 -24.34 -8.44
C LEU A 9 23.60 -24.84 -7.33
N ILE A 10 23.14 -24.84 -6.07
CA ILE A 10 23.93 -25.37 -4.95
C ILE A 10 24.18 -26.87 -5.11
N LEU A 11 23.16 -27.64 -5.51
CA LEU A 11 23.30 -29.09 -5.73
C LEU A 11 24.30 -29.41 -6.85
N LEU A 12 24.35 -28.61 -7.90
CA LEU A 12 25.29 -28.77 -9.01
C LEU A 12 26.72 -28.31 -8.63
N LEU A 13 26.85 -27.25 -7.82
CA LEU A 13 28.16 -26.71 -7.45
C LEU A 13 28.95 -27.63 -6.50
N LEU A 14 28.28 -28.42 -5.66
CA LEU A 14 28.95 -29.33 -4.72
C LEU A 14 29.83 -30.40 -5.39
N PRO A 15 29.30 -31.27 -6.28
CA PRO A 15 30.12 -32.25 -7.02
C PRO A 15 31.12 -31.58 -7.97
N MET A 16 30.75 -30.47 -8.61
CA MET A 16 31.67 -29.71 -9.47
C MET A 16 32.87 -29.17 -8.67
N ALA A 17 32.64 -28.60 -7.48
CA ALA A 17 33.70 -28.13 -6.60
C ALA A 17 34.56 -29.29 -6.08
N ALA A 18 33.95 -30.44 -5.76
CA ALA A 18 34.68 -31.65 -5.38
C ALA A 18 35.56 -32.15 -6.53
N ALA A 19 35.07 -32.17 -7.77
CA ALA A 19 35.84 -32.58 -8.94
C ALA A 19 37.06 -31.68 -9.19
N ILE A 20 36.95 -30.38 -8.86
CA ILE A 20 38.07 -29.45 -8.92
C ILE A 20 39.05 -29.66 -7.74
N ALA A 21 38.55 -29.92 -6.54
CA ALA A 21 39.37 -30.01 -5.32
C ALA A 21 40.11 -31.36 -5.16
N ILE A 22 39.48 -32.47 -5.56
CA ILE A 22 40.03 -33.83 -5.37
C ILE A 22 41.41 -34.02 -6.01
N PRO A 23 41.71 -33.52 -7.22
CA PRO A 23 43.06 -33.58 -7.79
C PRO A 23 44.11 -32.83 -6.96
N PHE A 24 43.75 -31.87 -6.12
CA PHE A 24 44.70 -31.16 -5.25
C PHE A 24 45.01 -31.92 -3.96
N VAL A 25 44.19 -32.91 -3.59
CA VAL A 25 44.37 -33.73 -2.38
C VAL A 25 45.69 -34.52 -2.43
N GLN A 26 46.16 -34.89 -3.62
CA GLN A 26 47.45 -35.59 -3.80
C GLN A 26 48.67 -34.77 -3.33
N TYR A 27 48.53 -33.44 -3.19
CA TYR A 27 49.60 -32.57 -2.69
C TYR A 27 49.56 -32.38 -1.16
N TRP A 28 48.60 -32.99 -0.47
CA TRP A 28 48.45 -32.87 0.98
C TRP A 28 49.07 -34.08 1.70
N PRO A 29 50.11 -33.88 2.54
CA PRO A 29 50.93 -34.98 3.06
C PRO A 29 50.21 -35.96 4.00
N ASP A 30 49.09 -35.54 4.61
CA ASP A 30 48.38 -36.33 5.63
C ASP A 30 47.15 -37.10 5.10
N LEU A 31 46.83 -37.03 3.81
CA LEU A 31 45.64 -37.66 3.22
C LEU A 31 45.97 -38.96 2.46
N PRO A 32 45.32 -40.10 2.78
CA PRO A 32 45.68 -41.42 2.25
C PRO A 32 44.97 -41.75 0.93
N LEU A 33 45.00 -40.84 -0.05
CA LEU A 33 44.40 -41.07 -1.38
C LEU A 33 45.49 -41.28 -2.42
N SER A 34 45.51 -42.45 -3.07
CA SER A 34 46.43 -42.71 -4.20
C SER A 34 45.91 -42.07 -5.49
N SER A 35 46.81 -41.83 -6.45
CA SER A 35 46.44 -41.28 -7.78
C SER A 35 45.42 -42.17 -8.51
N GLU A 36 45.56 -43.49 -8.42
CA GLU A 36 44.60 -44.44 -9.01
C GLU A 36 43.19 -44.31 -8.41
N GLN A 37 43.08 -44.04 -7.10
CA GLN A 37 41.79 -43.79 -6.46
C GLN A 37 41.15 -42.48 -6.94
N ILE A 38 41.96 -41.43 -7.14
CA ILE A 38 41.49 -40.14 -7.67
C ILE A 38 40.94 -40.29 -9.09
N ASP A 39 41.67 -40.99 -9.96
CA ASP A 39 41.24 -41.25 -11.34
C ASP A 39 39.95 -42.08 -11.42
N MET A 40 39.71 -42.95 -10.44
CA MET A 40 38.46 -43.69 -10.33
C MET A 40 37.28 -42.82 -9.85
N LEU A 41 37.52 -41.81 -9.00
CA LEU A 41 36.49 -40.97 -8.40
C LEU A 41 35.96 -39.88 -9.35
N LEU A 42 36.82 -39.31 -10.20
CA LEU A 42 36.47 -38.20 -11.10
C LEU A 42 35.32 -38.52 -12.07
N PRO A 43 35.31 -39.66 -12.79
CA PRO A 43 34.19 -40.05 -13.65
C PRO A 43 32.88 -40.21 -12.86
N GLY A 44 32.96 -40.71 -11.62
CA GLY A 44 31.80 -40.85 -10.74
C GLY A 44 31.12 -39.52 -10.44
N LEU A 45 31.90 -38.45 -10.21
CA LEU A 45 31.37 -37.10 -10.00
C LEU A 45 30.69 -36.54 -11.25
N LEU A 46 31.28 -36.76 -12.43
CA LEU A 46 30.67 -36.36 -13.70
C LEU A 46 29.35 -37.09 -13.97
N VAL A 47 29.27 -38.37 -13.58
CA VAL A 47 28.02 -39.13 -13.64
C VAL A 47 26.97 -38.53 -12.70
N ILE A 48 27.36 -38.14 -11.47
CA ILE A 48 26.45 -37.46 -10.52
C ILE A 48 25.94 -36.14 -11.12
N ASP A 49 26.81 -35.34 -11.72
CA ASP A 49 26.41 -34.09 -12.40
C ASP A 49 25.44 -34.35 -13.55
N GLY A 50 25.72 -35.36 -14.38
CA GLY A 50 24.82 -35.79 -15.45
C GLY A 50 23.45 -36.21 -14.93
N LEU A 51 23.41 -36.96 -13.83
CA LEU A 51 22.16 -37.37 -13.16
C LEU A 51 21.41 -36.18 -12.56
N LEU A 52 22.10 -35.21 -11.96
CA LEU A 52 21.49 -33.98 -11.44
C LEU A 52 20.90 -33.12 -12.56
N LEU A 53 21.59 -33.00 -13.70
CA LEU A 53 21.08 -32.31 -14.89
C LEU A 53 19.85 -33.01 -15.46
N LEU A 54 19.87 -34.34 -15.55
CA LEU A 54 18.72 -35.14 -15.98
C LEU A 54 17.53 -34.97 -15.04
N LEU A 55 17.77 -35.01 -13.73
CA LEU A 55 16.75 -34.76 -12.70
C LEU A 55 16.15 -33.35 -12.83
N PHE A 56 16.98 -32.33 -13.09
CA PHE A 56 16.51 -30.98 -13.35
C PHE A 56 15.65 -30.90 -14.61
N LEU A 57 16.05 -31.54 -15.71
CA LEU A 57 15.28 -31.54 -16.94
C LEU A 57 13.89 -32.15 -16.69
N ILE A 58 13.83 -33.32 -16.05
CA ILE A 58 12.57 -34.00 -15.69
C ILE A 58 11.72 -33.10 -14.78
N ASP A 59 12.29 -32.58 -13.69
CA ASP A 59 11.57 -31.72 -12.74
C ASP A 59 11.09 -30.43 -13.41
N SER A 60 11.83 -29.89 -14.38
CA SER A 60 11.43 -28.70 -15.13
C SER A 60 10.11 -28.91 -15.90
N PHE A 61 9.85 -30.14 -16.37
CA PHE A 61 8.60 -30.47 -17.07
C PHE A 61 7.39 -30.48 -16.15
N THR A 62 7.58 -30.61 -14.83
CA THR A 62 6.50 -30.55 -13.84
C THR A 62 5.94 -29.15 -13.61
N VAL A 63 6.57 -28.11 -14.17
CA VAL A 63 6.12 -26.71 -14.06
C VAL A 63 4.83 -26.51 -14.88
N PRO A 64 3.71 -26.13 -14.25
CA PRO A 64 2.41 -25.94 -14.91
C PRO A 64 2.46 -24.85 -15.99
N ARG A 65 1.67 -24.96 -17.07
CA ARG A 65 1.62 -23.98 -18.18
C ARG A 65 0.87 -22.69 -17.78
N LYS A 66 1.23 -21.55 -18.40
CA LYS A 66 0.61 -20.22 -18.19
C LYS A 66 -0.92 -20.22 -18.27
N LYS A 67 -1.51 -20.94 -19.25
CA LYS A 67 -2.96 -20.98 -19.50
C LYS A 67 -3.80 -21.47 -18.31
N ARG A 68 -3.18 -22.08 -17.29
CA ARG A 68 -3.85 -22.60 -16.10
C ARG A 68 -4.10 -21.56 -15.02
N PHE A 69 -3.56 -20.35 -15.18
CA PHE A 69 -3.66 -19.28 -14.19
C PHE A 69 -4.43 -18.11 -14.80
N GLN A 70 -5.47 -17.69 -14.10
CA GLN A 70 -6.17 -16.43 -14.36
C GLN A 70 -6.11 -15.58 -13.09
N ALA A 71 -6.04 -14.27 -13.25
CA ALA A 71 -5.92 -13.36 -12.12
C ALA A 71 -6.92 -12.21 -12.27
N ARG A 72 -7.55 -11.83 -11.16
CA ARG A 72 -8.47 -10.70 -11.05
C ARG A 72 -8.10 -9.86 -9.84
N ARG A 73 -8.17 -8.54 -9.97
CA ARG A 73 -8.04 -7.60 -8.84
C ARG A 73 -9.39 -7.00 -8.51
N GLU A 74 -9.66 -6.90 -7.22
CA GLU A 74 -10.80 -6.20 -6.65
C GLU A 74 -10.28 -5.15 -5.67
N HIS A 75 -10.66 -3.89 -5.89
CA HIS A 75 -10.28 -2.74 -5.06
C HIS A 75 -11.29 -1.60 -5.23
N GLU A 76 -11.17 -0.58 -4.37
CA GLU A 76 -11.96 0.64 -4.45
C GLU A 76 -11.66 1.41 -5.75
N LYS A 77 -12.64 2.12 -6.34
CA LYS A 77 -12.38 2.92 -7.56
C LYS A 77 -11.50 4.14 -7.30
N VAL A 78 -11.53 4.64 -6.05
CA VAL A 78 -10.89 5.87 -5.62
C VAL A 78 -9.96 5.57 -4.44
N PHE A 79 -8.73 6.03 -4.55
CA PHE A 79 -7.70 5.91 -3.53
C PHE A 79 -7.37 7.30 -2.99
N SER A 80 -7.13 7.41 -1.70
CA SER A 80 -6.56 8.60 -1.03
C SER A 80 -5.04 8.48 -0.94
N ILE A 81 -4.32 9.57 -1.26
CA ILE A 81 -2.85 9.63 -1.13
C ILE A 81 -2.43 9.34 0.32
N HIS A 82 -1.29 8.66 0.50
CA HIS A 82 -0.69 8.28 1.79
C HIS A 82 -1.51 7.35 2.68
N TYR A 83 -2.76 7.05 2.31
CA TYR A 83 -3.59 6.10 3.02
C TYR A 83 -3.38 4.68 2.45
N PRO A 84 -3.22 3.65 3.29
CA PRO A 84 -3.14 2.27 2.82
C PRO A 84 -4.53 1.75 2.46
N HIS A 85 -4.72 1.38 1.20
CA HIS A 85 -5.96 0.79 0.70
C HIS A 85 -5.85 -0.71 0.58
N HIS A 86 -6.93 -1.41 0.84
CA HIS A 86 -6.99 -2.86 0.70
C HIS A 86 -7.22 -3.24 -0.75
N VAL A 87 -6.37 -4.13 -1.27
CA VAL A 87 -6.52 -4.72 -2.60
C VAL A 87 -6.63 -6.23 -2.44
N THR A 88 -7.64 -6.80 -3.07
CA THR A 88 -7.88 -8.24 -3.10
C THR A 88 -7.45 -8.78 -4.46
N LEU A 89 -6.44 -9.65 -4.46
CA LEU A 89 -6.00 -10.39 -5.63
C LEU A 89 -6.58 -11.80 -5.59
N ILE A 90 -7.33 -12.15 -6.63
CA ILE A 90 -7.94 -13.45 -6.82
C ILE A 90 -7.18 -14.17 -7.94
N ILE A 91 -6.72 -15.38 -7.66
CA ILE A 91 -6.02 -16.22 -8.63
C ILE A 91 -6.81 -17.51 -8.79
N ASP A 92 -7.35 -17.70 -9.99
CA ASP A 92 -8.07 -18.89 -10.37
C ASP A 92 -7.12 -19.87 -11.06
N VAL A 93 -7.04 -21.07 -10.49
CA VAL A 93 -6.22 -22.17 -11.00
C VAL A 93 -7.13 -23.22 -11.62
N THR A 94 -7.01 -23.43 -12.92
CA THR A 94 -7.85 -24.36 -13.68
C THR A 94 -7.63 -25.82 -13.26
N ARG A 95 -8.66 -26.66 -13.43
CA ARG A 95 -8.63 -28.11 -13.15
C ARG A 95 -7.53 -28.83 -13.95
N GLY A 96 -7.09 -29.99 -13.43
CA GLY A 96 -6.04 -30.83 -14.03
C GLY A 96 -4.65 -30.68 -13.40
N LEU A 97 -4.54 -29.92 -12.32
CA LEU A 97 -3.44 -30.01 -11.37
C LEU A 97 -3.86 -31.00 -10.28
N GLN A 98 -2.96 -31.89 -9.87
CA GLN A 98 -3.21 -32.88 -8.80
C GLN A 98 -2.46 -32.50 -7.50
N ARG A 99 -1.87 -31.30 -7.48
CA ARG A 99 -1.03 -30.85 -6.37
C ARG A 99 -1.16 -29.36 -6.13
N ASN A 100 -0.83 -28.99 -4.91
CA ASN A 100 -0.57 -27.62 -4.51
C ASN A 100 0.70 -27.09 -5.19
N ILE A 101 0.65 -25.87 -5.69
CA ILE A 101 1.76 -25.24 -6.41
C ILE A 101 2.42 -24.20 -5.52
N ARG A 102 3.67 -24.44 -5.13
CA ARG A 102 4.49 -23.41 -4.49
C ARG A 102 4.66 -22.25 -5.47
N SER A 103 4.37 -21.04 -5.00
CA SER A 103 4.41 -19.84 -5.84
C SER A 103 4.83 -18.60 -5.07
N ARG A 104 5.30 -17.60 -5.80
CA ARG A 104 5.58 -16.27 -5.30
C ARG A 104 4.91 -15.24 -6.20
N LEU A 105 4.13 -14.35 -5.60
CA LEU A 105 3.33 -13.36 -6.30
C LEU A 105 3.97 -11.98 -6.20
N TYR A 106 3.85 -11.22 -7.27
CA TYR A 106 4.13 -9.80 -7.35
C TYR A 106 3.02 -9.12 -8.14
N ASP A 107 2.65 -7.91 -7.76
CA ASP A 107 1.74 -7.07 -8.55
C ASP A 107 2.52 -5.99 -9.31
N ASP A 108 1.85 -5.34 -10.26
CA ASP A 108 2.42 -4.27 -11.06
C ASP A 108 2.78 -3.07 -10.17
N ALA A 109 4.05 -2.69 -10.15
CA ALA A 109 4.51 -1.54 -9.37
C ALA A 109 4.78 -0.34 -10.27
N HIS A 110 4.14 0.79 -9.97
CA HIS A 110 4.40 2.07 -10.60
C HIS A 110 5.17 3.00 -9.67
N SER A 111 5.82 4.02 -10.23
CA SER A 111 6.50 5.05 -9.45
C SER A 111 5.55 5.71 -8.43
N GLY A 112 5.95 5.70 -7.16
CA GLY A 112 5.15 6.26 -6.07
C GLY A 112 4.11 5.32 -5.47
N MET A 113 4.08 4.05 -5.88
CA MET A 113 3.33 2.99 -5.20
C MET A 113 4.22 2.24 -4.21
N GLU A 114 3.68 1.95 -3.05
CA GLU A 114 4.31 1.14 -2.02
C GLU A 114 3.40 -0.03 -1.65
N PHE A 115 3.93 -1.22 -1.87
CA PHE A 115 3.23 -2.47 -1.62
C PHE A 115 3.61 -3.00 -0.25
N LEU A 116 2.65 -3.00 0.67
CA LEU A 116 2.84 -3.61 1.98
C LEU A 116 2.59 -5.13 1.84
N ARG A 117 3.61 -5.93 2.15
CA ARG A 117 3.62 -7.42 2.12
C ARG A 117 3.84 -8.09 0.75
N PHE A 118 4.56 -7.43 -0.16
CA PHE A 118 5.11 -8.07 -1.35
C PHE A 118 6.64 -8.21 -1.28
N PRO A 119 7.23 -9.30 -1.82
CA PRO A 119 6.57 -10.46 -2.44
C PRO A 119 5.68 -11.27 -1.49
N HIS A 120 4.66 -11.92 -2.03
CA HIS A 120 3.80 -12.82 -1.27
C HIS A 120 4.07 -14.28 -1.66
N ASP A 121 4.67 -15.03 -0.74
CA ASP A 121 4.91 -16.47 -0.91
C ASP A 121 3.66 -17.26 -0.49
N MET A 122 3.13 -18.08 -1.40
CA MET A 122 1.97 -18.92 -1.10
C MET A 122 1.92 -20.19 -1.93
N SER A 123 1.15 -21.15 -1.44
CA SER A 123 0.84 -22.37 -2.19
C SER A 123 -0.52 -22.25 -2.86
N LEU A 124 -0.54 -22.10 -4.18
CA LEU A 124 -1.78 -22.04 -4.96
C LEU A 124 -2.44 -23.42 -4.99
N ARG A 125 -3.71 -23.46 -4.58
CA ARG A 125 -4.59 -24.63 -4.65
C ARG A 125 -5.40 -24.60 -5.93
N ILE A 126 -5.99 -25.73 -6.30
CA ILE A 126 -6.94 -25.80 -7.42
C ILE A 126 -8.17 -24.95 -7.08
N GLY A 127 -8.71 -24.23 -8.06
CA GLY A 127 -9.83 -23.32 -7.85
C GLY A 127 -9.38 -21.92 -7.44
N ARG A 128 -10.19 -21.27 -6.60
CA ARG A 128 -10.04 -19.86 -6.25
C ARG A 128 -9.08 -19.67 -5.08
N ASN A 129 -8.04 -18.86 -5.28
CA ASN A 129 -7.09 -18.45 -4.24
C ASN A 129 -7.23 -16.94 -4.03
N ILE A 130 -7.33 -16.50 -2.77
CA ILE A 130 -7.57 -15.10 -2.42
C ILE A 130 -6.40 -14.59 -1.59
N ILE A 131 -5.82 -13.47 -2.00
CA ILE A 131 -4.77 -12.76 -1.29
C ILE A 131 -5.23 -11.33 -1.06
N GLN A 132 -5.09 -10.85 0.18
CA GLN A 132 -5.33 -9.46 0.52
C GLN A 132 -4.02 -8.78 0.88
N TYR A 133 -3.77 -7.63 0.29
CA TYR A 133 -2.60 -6.81 0.58
C TYR A 133 -2.99 -5.35 0.69
N ARG A 134 -2.07 -4.53 1.20
CA ARG A 134 -2.27 -3.08 1.31
C ARG A 134 -1.39 -2.35 0.31
N LEU A 135 -2.00 -1.43 -0.42
CA LEU A 135 -1.33 -0.55 -1.39
C LEU A 135 -1.41 0.88 -0.89
N ARG A 136 -0.25 1.52 -0.73
CA ARG A 136 -0.13 2.95 -0.44
C ARG A 136 0.38 3.67 -1.68
N VAL A 137 -0.22 4.82 -2.00
CA VAL A 137 0.17 5.61 -3.17
C VAL A 137 0.53 7.03 -2.71
N ASN A 138 1.68 7.51 -3.13
CA ASN A 138 2.29 8.74 -2.61
C ASN A 138 2.10 9.94 -3.56
N ARG A 139 1.54 9.73 -4.75
CA ARG A 139 1.27 10.80 -5.72
C ARG A 139 -0.16 10.70 -6.26
N ARG A 140 -0.79 11.87 -6.49
CA ARG A 140 -2.09 11.94 -7.16
C ARG A 140 -1.97 11.52 -8.62
N GLY A 141 -3.05 11.00 -9.19
CA GLY A 141 -3.11 10.70 -10.61
C GLY A 141 -3.97 9.50 -10.93
N ARG A 142 -3.95 9.14 -12.22
CA ARG A 142 -4.57 7.93 -12.75
C ARG A 142 -3.48 6.87 -12.87
N TYR A 143 -3.76 5.68 -12.37
CA TYR A 143 -2.85 4.55 -12.45
C TYR A 143 -3.56 3.34 -13.06
N GLU A 144 -2.83 2.61 -13.89
CA GLU A 144 -3.33 1.40 -14.55
C GLU A 144 -2.44 0.22 -14.16
N LEU A 145 -2.97 -0.70 -13.37
CA LEU A 145 -2.32 -1.96 -13.05
C LEU A 145 -2.70 -2.98 -14.13
N GLN A 146 -1.75 -3.44 -14.93
CA GLN A 146 -2.06 -4.25 -16.11
C GLN A 146 -1.70 -5.73 -15.94
N HIS A 147 -0.74 -6.03 -15.05
CA HIS A 147 -0.21 -7.38 -14.93
C HIS A 147 0.04 -7.82 -13.50
N VAL A 148 -0.12 -9.12 -13.28
CA VAL A 148 0.31 -9.81 -12.06
C VAL A 148 1.39 -10.81 -12.46
N TYR A 149 2.46 -10.86 -11.68
CA TYR A 149 3.58 -11.77 -11.93
C TYR A 149 3.52 -12.93 -10.94
N ILE A 150 3.37 -14.14 -11.46
CA ILE A 150 3.36 -15.37 -10.66
C ILE A 150 4.64 -16.14 -10.96
N THR A 151 5.52 -16.26 -9.97
CA THR A 151 6.63 -17.22 -10.00
C THR A 151 6.11 -18.56 -9.51
N VAL A 152 6.27 -19.61 -10.32
CA VAL A 152 5.84 -20.97 -10.01
C VAL A 152 7.05 -21.88 -9.94
N TYR A 153 7.09 -22.74 -8.92
CA TYR A 153 8.15 -23.73 -8.75
C TYR A 153 7.74 -25.12 -9.25
N SER A 154 8.72 -25.88 -9.72
CA SER A 154 8.58 -27.31 -10.04
C SER A 154 8.28 -28.16 -8.79
N LEU A 155 8.09 -29.47 -8.96
CA LEU A 155 7.73 -30.37 -7.87
C LEU A 155 8.84 -30.48 -6.83
N LEU A 156 10.09 -30.70 -7.26
CA LEU A 156 11.27 -30.77 -6.38
C LEU A 156 11.85 -29.38 -6.06
N GLY A 157 11.33 -28.33 -6.72
CA GLY A 157 11.75 -26.95 -6.57
C GLY A 157 13.11 -26.66 -7.20
N LEU A 158 13.58 -27.48 -8.15
CA LEU A 158 14.85 -27.28 -8.87
C LEU A 158 14.71 -26.24 -9.99
N ALA A 159 13.50 -26.11 -10.55
CA ALA A 159 13.18 -25.14 -11.58
C ALA A 159 12.09 -24.17 -11.11
N ARG A 160 12.14 -22.94 -11.63
CA ARG A 160 11.10 -21.93 -11.48
C ARG A 160 10.74 -21.30 -12.81
N ARG A 161 9.53 -20.77 -12.93
CA ARG A 161 9.09 -20.00 -14.09
C ARG A 161 8.25 -18.82 -13.66
N VAL A 162 8.52 -17.67 -14.26
CA VAL A 162 7.75 -16.43 -14.03
C VAL A 162 6.71 -16.29 -15.13
N TYR A 163 5.45 -16.08 -14.72
CA TYR A 163 4.33 -15.82 -15.61
C TYR A 163 3.83 -14.39 -15.43
N LYS A 164 3.86 -13.63 -16.53
CA LYS A 164 3.15 -12.35 -16.66
C LYS A 164 1.71 -12.63 -17.05
N ILE A 165 0.77 -12.48 -16.10
CA ILE A 165 -0.66 -12.69 -16.30
C ILE A 165 -1.31 -11.33 -16.48
N ARG A 166 -2.11 -11.19 -17.55
CA ARG A 166 -2.87 -9.97 -17.80
C ARG A 166 -3.98 -9.86 -16.77
N CYS A 167 -4.02 -8.74 -16.06
CA CYS A 167 -5.01 -8.41 -15.06
C CYS A 167 -5.10 -6.89 -15.10
N GLU A 168 -6.11 -6.34 -15.77
CA GLU A 168 -6.24 -4.90 -15.95
C GLU A 168 -7.12 -4.31 -14.86
N SER A 169 -6.63 -3.24 -14.24
CA SER A 169 -7.39 -2.48 -13.27
C SER A 169 -6.96 -1.02 -13.29
N ARG A 170 -7.94 -0.12 -13.18
CA ARG A 170 -7.73 1.32 -13.18
C ARG A 170 -8.09 1.89 -11.82
N MET A 171 -7.23 2.77 -11.30
CA MET A 171 -7.46 3.43 -10.03
C MET A 171 -7.20 4.93 -10.14
N HIS A 172 -8.05 5.71 -9.47
CA HIS A 172 -7.92 7.16 -9.38
C HIS A 172 -7.46 7.54 -7.99
N VAL A 173 -6.31 8.22 -7.89
CA VAL A 173 -5.73 8.64 -6.62
C VAL A 173 -5.95 10.13 -6.44
N TYR A 174 -6.75 10.49 -5.45
CA TYR A 174 -7.07 11.87 -5.09
C TYR A 174 -6.47 12.23 -3.71
N PRO A 175 -6.25 13.52 -3.42
CA PRO A 175 -5.94 14.00 -2.08
C PRO A 175 -6.95 13.47 -1.05
N ASP A 176 -6.57 13.45 0.22
CA ASP A 176 -7.41 12.91 1.29
C ASP A 176 -8.73 13.69 1.44
N LEU A 177 -9.76 13.21 0.75
CA LEU A 177 -11.12 13.73 0.84
C LEU A 177 -11.77 13.42 2.19
N LYS A 178 -11.27 12.43 2.96
CA LYS A 178 -11.83 12.12 4.29
C LYS A 178 -11.45 13.19 5.29
N ALA A 179 -10.23 13.74 5.21
CA ALA A 179 -9.86 14.94 5.96
C ALA A 179 -10.81 16.10 5.63
N VAL A 180 -10.98 16.41 4.34
CA VAL A 180 -11.88 17.50 3.89
C VAL A 180 -13.32 17.28 4.36
N SER A 181 -13.84 16.05 4.26
CA SER A 181 -15.20 15.70 4.68
C SER A 181 -15.39 15.81 6.20
N LYS A 182 -14.38 15.41 6.98
CA LYS A 182 -14.36 15.56 8.44
C LYS A 182 -14.31 17.04 8.83
N TYR A 183 -13.47 17.83 8.17
CA TYR A 183 -13.44 19.29 8.34
C TYR A 183 -14.77 19.94 7.92
N ALA A 184 -15.40 19.51 6.84
CA ALA A 184 -16.70 20.01 6.42
C ALA A 184 -17.81 19.68 7.44
N LEU A 185 -17.79 18.49 8.05
CA LEU A 185 -18.73 18.10 9.09
C LEU A 185 -18.51 18.90 10.40
N LEU A 186 -17.25 19.11 10.79
CA LEU A 186 -16.87 19.97 11.91
C LEU A 186 -17.27 21.43 11.65
N ALA A 187 -17.03 21.93 10.43
CA ALA A 187 -17.44 23.26 10.00
C ALA A 187 -18.96 23.43 9.99
N ARG A 188 -19.74 22.41 9.56
CA ARG A 188 -21.21 22.41 9.68
C ARG A 188 -21.68 22.48 11.14
N LYS A 189 -21.06 21.71 12.04
CA LYS A 189 -21.35 21.81 13.49
C LYS A 189 -20.99 23.18 14.06
N SER A 190 -19.87 23.76 13.65
CA SER A 190 -19.48 25.12 14.04
C SER A 190 -20.43 26.18 13.45
N HIS A 191 -20.88 25.99 12.21
CA HIS A 191 -21.86 26.86 11.54
C HIS A 191 -23.24 26.79 12.20
N LEU A 192 -23.67 25.64 12.74
CA LEU A 192 -24.88 25.57 13.57
C LEU A 192 -24.75 26.40 14.86
N GLY A 193 -23.53 26.49 15.41
CA GLY A 193 -23.21 27.43 16.50
C GLY A 193 -23.26 28.91 16.07
N LEU A 194 -22.85 29.21 14.84
CA LEU A 194 -22.86 30.56 14.25
C LEU A 194 -24.24 30.97 13.68
N MET A 195 -25.10 30.02 13.30
CA MET A 195 -26.50 30.24 12.85
C MET A 195 -27.45 30.60 13.99
N GLY A 196 -26.94 30.96 15.18
CA GLY A 196 -27.75 31.58 16.23
C GLY A 196 -28.59 30.61 17.07
N ILE A 197 -28.39 29.29 16.97
CA ILE A 197 -29.09 28.33 17.85
C ILE A 197 -28.57 28.42 19.30
N ARG A 198 -27.42 29.08 19.52
CA ARG A 198 -26.99 29.50 20.85
C ARG A 198 -26.36 30.89 20.80
N ARG A 199 -27.15 31.93 21.08
CA ARG A 199 -26.64 33.28 21.37
C ARG A 199 -25.70 33.19 22.58
N THR A 200 -24.41 33.07 22.31
CA THR A 200 -23.40 33.29 23.34
C THR A 200 -23.11 34.79 23.32
N GLN A 201 -23.63 35.52 24.31
CA GLN A 201 -23.20 36.90 24.58
C GLN A 201 -21.70 36.86 24.93
N ARG A 202 -20.84 37.06 23.94
CA ARG A 202 -19.43 37.41 24.19
C ARG A 202 -19.38 38.92 24.27
N GLY A 203 -19.25 39.45 25.47
CA GLY A 203 -19.02 40.87 25.68
C GLY A 203 -17.60 41.24 25.24
N GLY A 204 -17.49 42.20 24.32
CA GLY A 204 -16.24 42.88 24.00
C GLY A 204 -16.11 43.29 22.54
N GLY A 205 -16.11 44.60 22.29
CA GLY A 205 -15.69 45.21 21.01
C GLY A 205 -16.47 46.47 20.65
N ASP A 206 -15.83 47.62 20.82
CA ASP A 206 -16.31 48.99 20.52
C ASP A 206 -16.25 49.28 19.00
N ASN A 207 -17.18 50.08 18.46
CA ASN A 207 -16.92 51.14 17.45
C ASN A 207 -18.12 51.64 16.61
N GLU A 208 -19.33 51.09 16.68
CA GLU A 208 -20.50 51.71 16.02
C GLU A 208 -21.68 51.85 16.97
N PHE A 209 -22.13 53.08 17.19
CA PHE A 209 -23.29 53.39 18.02
C PHE A 209 -24.55 52.73 17.44
N GLU A 210 -25.25 51.93 18.24
CA GLU A 210 -26.50 51.28 17.85
C GLU A 210 -27.72 52.06 18.33
N ARG A 211 -27.85 52.26 19.66
CA ARG A 211 -28.96 53.00 20.27
C ARG A 211 -28.64 53.49 21.67
N LEU A 212 -29.45 54.42 22.16
CA LEU A 212 -29.54 54.79 23.58
C LEU A 212 -30.59 53.91 24.27
N ARG A 213 -30.28 53.41 25.46
CA ARG A 213 -31.21 52.66 26.30
C ARG A 213 -31.05 53.01 27.77
N GLU A 214 -32.02 52.64 28.59
CA GLU A 214 -31.94 52.78 30.04
C GLU A 214 -30.89 51.82 30.63
N TYR A 215 -30.15 52.31 31.62
CA TYR A 215 -29.10 51.59 32.34
C TYR A 215 -29.68 50.38 33.10
N GLN A 216 -29.02 49.24 32.97
CA GLN A 216 -29.25 48.06 33.80
C GLN A 216 -28.00 47.77 34.65
N ARG A 217 -28.16 47.09 35.79
CA ARG A 217 -27.06 46.85 36.75
C ARG A 217 -25.84 46.15 36.15
N ASP A 218 -26.03 45.38 35.08
CA ASP A 218 -24.95 44.64 34.40
C ASP A 218 -24.25 45.48 33.31
N ASP A 219 -24.67 46.73 33.10
CA ASP A 219 -24.05 47.61 32.12
C ASP A 219 -22.75 48.25 32.62
N ASN A 220 -21.80 48.39 31.70
CA ASN A 220 -20.55 49.10 31.97
C ASN A 220 -20.82 50.59 32.17
N PHE A 221 -20.49 51.10 33.36
CA PHE A 221 -20.65 52.50 33.74
C PHE A 221 -19.90 53.49 32.82
N ARG A 222 -18.87 53.04 32.11
CA ARG A 222 -18.14 53.89 31.14
C ARG A 222 -18.98 54.30 29.93
N HIS A 223 -20.06 53.58 29.64
CA HIS A 223 -20.93 53.86 28.49
C HIS A 223 -22.14 54.72 28.86
N ILE A 224 -22.20 55.27 30.09
CA ILE A 224 -23.26 56.19 30.51
C ILE A 224 -23.12 57.51 29.76
N ASP A 225 -24.19 57.89 29.06
CA ASP A 225 -24.29 59.19 28.43
C ASP A 225 -24.82 60.22 29.43
N TRP A 226 -23.88 60.90 30.10
CA TRP A 226 -24.21 61.90 31.13
C TRP A 226 -25.04 63.09 30.58
N LYS A 227 -24.83 63.46 29.31
CA LYS A 227 -25.56 64.56 28.68
C LYS A 227 -27.04 64.21 28.49
N THR A 228 -27.33 62.98 28.07
CA THR A 228 -28.70 62.50 27.88
C THR A 228 -29.36 62.20 29.23
N THR A 229 -28.59 61.60 30.15
CA THR A 229 -29.03 61.31 31.52
C THR A 229 -29.52 62.58 32.23
N ALA A 230 -28.76 63.67 32.14
CA ALA A 230 -29.12 64.95 32.76
C ALA A 230 -30.42 65.55 32.21
N ARG A 231 -30.79 65.25 30.95
CA ARG A 231 -32.02 65.75 30.31
C ARG A 231 -33.24 64.90 30.61
N GLN A 232 -33.06 63.59 30.78
CA GLN A 232 -34.17 62.64 30.96
C GLN A 232 -34.40 62.23 32.42
N ASN A 233 -33.54 62.68 33.35
CA ASN A 233 -33.56 62.35 34.77
C ASN A 233 -33.58 60.84 35.07
N ARG A 234 -32.98 60.04 34.18
CA ARG A 234 -32.80 58.59 34.27
C ARG A 234 -31.47 58.21 33.63
N LEU A 235 -30.81 57.18 34.14
CA LEU A 235 -29.50 56.73 33.64
C LEU A 235 -29.64 56.14 32.24
N ILE A 236 -28.96 56.74 31.27
CA ILE A 236 -28.96 56.31 29.86
C ILE A 236 -27.57 55.80 29.46
N VAL A 237 -27.53 54.64 28.80
CA VAL A 237 -26.31 53.97 28.31
C VAL A 237 -26.32 53.89 26.78
N ARG A 238 -25.15 54.06 26.17
CA ARG A 238 -24.91 53.80 24.75
C ARG A 238 -24.68 52.31 24.51
N THR A 239 -25.47 51.70 23.63
CA THR A 239 -25.22 50.36 23.11
C THR A 239 -24.47 50.47 21.78
N TYR A 240 -23.54 49.56 21.55
CA TYR A 240 -22.73 49.50 20.33
C TYR A 240 -23.03 48.21 19.56
N GLN A 241 -23.07 48.29 18.23
CA GLN A 241 -23.17 47.13 17.37
C GLN A 241 -21.86 46.34 17.42
N MET A 242 -21.99 45.02 17.51
CA MET A 242 -20.87 44.11 17.37
C MET A 242 -20.54 43.96 15.88
N SER A 243 -19.36 44.41 15.45
CA SER A 243 -18.89 44.12 14.09
C SER A 243 -18.69 42.61 13.93
N GLN A 244 -19.48 41.97 13.07
CA GLN A 244 -19.25 40.57 12.70
C GLN A 244 -18.30 40.53 11.51
N ASN A 245 -17.11 39.95 11.69
CA ASN A 245 -16.24 39.60 10.58
C ASN A 245 -16.92 38.50 9.74
N GLN A 246 -17.39 38.85 8.55
CA GLN A 246 -17.95 37.89 7.60
C GLN A 246 -16.81 37.28 6.77
N THR A 247 -16.59 35.98 6.93
CA THR A 247 -15.67 35.23 6.08
C THR A 247 -16.41 34.74 4.84
N VAL A 248 -16.04 35.24 3.66
CA VAL A 248 -16.58 34.80 2.35
C VAL A 248 -15.68 33.70 1.78
N PHE A 249 -16.27 32.57 1.39
CA PHE A 249 -15.57 31.48 0.72
C PHE A 249 -15.91 31.46 -0.77
N PHE A 250 -14.89 31.49 -1.63
CA PHE A 250 -15.04 31.24 -3.07
C PHE A 250 -14.81 29.76 -3.35
N LEU A 251 -15.82 29.09 -3.92
CA LEU A 251 -15.67 27.77 -4.53
C LEU A 251 -15.68 27.94 -6.04
N LEU A 252 -14.55 27.64 -6.69
CA LEU A 252 -14.48 27.53 -8.13
C LEU A 252 -14.72 26.07 -8.54
N ASP A 253 -15.73 25.88 -9.38
CA ASP A 253 -15.93 24.65 -10.13
C ASP A 253 -14.99 24.68 -11.34
N CYS A 254 -14.16 23.65 -11.49
CA CYS A 254 -13.30 23.44 -12.64
C CYS A 254 -13.72 22.10 -13.22
N GLY A 255 -14.70 22.16 -14.12
CA GLY A 255 -15.47 21.03 -14.65
C GLY A 255 -14.70 19.81 -15.13
#